data_AF-A0AAN8A4N0-F1
#
_entry.id   AF-A0AAN8A4N0-F1
#
_cell.length_a   1.000
_cell.length_b   1.000
_cell.length_c   1.000
_cell.angle_alpha   90.00
_cell.angle_beta   90.00
_cell.angle_gamma   90.00
#
_symmetry.space_group_name_H-M   'P 1'
#
loop_
_entity.id
_entity.type
_entity.pdbx_description
1 polymer ?
#
loop_
_entity_poly.entity_id
_entity_poly.type
_entity_poly.pdbx_seq_one_letter_code
_entity_poly.pdbx_strand_id
1 'polypeptide(L)'
;MTAAVGLYARMRLPSPWLPLPADDSQKIPLVIYGASSAVGSYVIQFAQRSNIHPLICVAGRAQQHVKALISPEKGDVVVDYREGNDAVVKGIRDALKGEKLEYAFDAVSEKGSYQNICQVLEPDGRITLVLPGKKYKEIPAGVKQSLTTVGSVHVDLKDFAYVYFRYISKGLEEGWFKAQPQEVVEGGLEGVQKGLERLKDGTVSAVKYVYRIADTPGIGSTT
;
A
#
# COMPACT_ATOMS: atom_id res chain seq x y z
N MET A 1 -0.66 8.39 -4.87
CA MET A 1 -0.57 8.13 -6.32
C MET A 1 -0.05 6.72 -6.64
N THR A 2 1.07 6.24 -6.09
CA THR A 2 1.57 4.86 -6.31
C THR A 2 0.50 3.77 -6.11
N ALA A 3 -0.28 3.84 -5.02
CA ALA A 3 -1.39 2.93 -4.75
C ALA A 3 -2.42 2.89 -5.89
N ALA A 4 -2.84 4.07 -6.39
CA ALA A 4 -3.79 4.18 -7.49
C ALA A 4 -3.23 3.59 -8.80
N VAL A 5 -1.96 3.86 -9.13
CA VAL A 5 -1.31 3.27 -10.32
C VAL A 5 -1.34 1.74 -10.24
N GLY A 6 -0.94 1.16 -9.11
CA GLY A 6 -0.90 -0.30 -8.97
C GLY A 6 -2.29 -0.93 -9.01
N LEU A 7 -3.25 -0.41 -8.25
CA LEU A 7 -4.63 -0.94 -8.23
C LEU A 7 -5.32 -0.81 -9.59
N TYR A 8 -5.25 0.36 -10.21
CA TYR A 8 -6.18 0.71 -11.30
C TYR A 8 -5.53 0.76 -12.67
N ALA A 9 -4.28 1.21 -12.79
CA ALA A 9 -3.59 1.23 -14.09
C ALA A 9 -2.92 -0.12 -14.41
N ARG A 10 -2.35 -0.79 -13.39
CA ARG A 10 -1.65 -2.07 -13.55
C ARG A 10 -2.57 -3.28 -13.37
N MET A 11 -3.30 -3.35 -12.26
CA MET A 11 -4.17 -4.50 -11.97
C MET A 11 -5.60 -4.40 -12.53
N ARG A 12 -6.01 -3.21 -12.98
CA ARG A 12 -7.35 -2.97 -13.59
C ARG A 12 -8.51 -3.31 -12.66
N LEU A 13 -8.33 -3.12 -11.36
CA LEU A 13 -9.38 -3.32 -10.36
C LEU A 13 -10.50 -2.26 -10.49
N PRO A 14 -11.71 -2.54 -9.96
CA PRO A 14 -12.83 -1.61 -9.99
C PRO A 14 -12.45 -0.23 -9.43
N SER A 15 -12.70 0.83 -10.20
CA SER A 15 -12.37 2.20 -9.80
C SER A 15 -13.22 2.68 -8.61
N PRO A 16 -12.74 3.62 -7.79
CA PRO A 16 -13.43 4.02 -6.56
C PRO A 16 -14.72 4.84 -6.78
N TRP A 17 -15.00 5.28 -8.01
CA TRP A 17 -16.25 5.95 -8.39
C TRP A 17 -17.24 5.03 -9.12
N LEU A 18 -16.82 3.79 -9.41
CA LEU A 18 -17.67 2.68 -9.87
C LEU A 18 -17.30 1.45 -9.03
N PRO A 19 -17.57 1.48 -7.71
CA PRO A 19 -17.21 0.39 -6.80
C PRO A 19 -18.00 -0.88 -7.12
N LEU A 20 -17.52 -2.02 -6.63
CA LEU A 20 -18.33 -3.25 -6.66
C LEU A 20 -19.65 -3.04 -5.91
N PRO A 21 -20.79 -3.55 -6.43
CA PRO A 21 -22.06 -3.45 -5.75
C PRO A 21 -22.00 -4.09 -4.35
N ALA A 22 -22.72 -3.53 -3.38
CA ALA A 22 -22.68 -4.01 -1.99
C ALA A 22 -23.49 -5.29 -1.78
N ASP A 23 -24.43 -5.56 -2.69
CA ASP A 23 -25.32 -6.72 -2.73
C ASP A 23 -24.75 -7.87 -3.58
N ASP A 24 -23.66 -7.63 -4.31
CA ASP A 24 -23.03 -8.68 -5.11
C ASP A 24 -22.24 -9.65 -4.22
N SER A 25 -22.44 -10.94 -4.49
CA SER A 25 -21.64 -12.02 -3.92
C SER A 25 -20.20 -12.02 -4.42
N GLN A 26 -19.90 -11.28 -5.49
CA GLN A 26 -18.57 -11.18 -6.07
C GLN A 26 -17.60 -10.47 -5.12
N LYS A 27 -16.74 -11.28 -4.50
CA LYS A 27 -15.60 -10.82 -3.69
C LYS A 27 -14.35 -10.78 -4.54
N ILE A 28 -13.46 -9.83 -4.22
CA ILE A 28 -12.11 -9.79 -4.77
C ILE A 28 -11.14 -9.80 -3.58
N PRO A 29 -10.71 -10.99 -3.12
CA PRO A 29 -9.66 -11.08 -2.13
C PRO A 29 -8.40 -10.37 -2.62
N LEU A 30 -7.87 -9.45 -1.81
CA LEU A 30 -6.68 -8.67 -2.14
C LEU A 30 -5.67 -8.77 -0.99
N VAL A 31 -4.52 -9.36 -1.27
CA VAL A 31 -3.38 -9.29 -0.35
C VAL A 31 -2.70 -7.93 -0.48
N ILE A 32 -2.47 -7.26 0.65
CA ILE A 32 -1.71 -6.02 0.74
C ILE A 32 -0.51 -6.28 1.64
N TYR A 33 0.65 -6.57 1.05
CA TYR A 33 1.88 -6.83 1.81
C TYR A 33 2.57 -5.51 2.14
N GLY A 34 2.86 -5.27 3.43
CA GLY A 34 3.34 -3.97 3.89
C GLY A 34 2.19 -2.98 4.08
N ALA A 35 1.05 -3.45 4.58
CA ALA A 35 -0.18 -2.69 4.76
C ALA A 35 -0.01 -1.42 5.64
N SER A 36 0.92 -1.43 6.60
CA SER A 36 1.21 -0.27 7.45
C SER A 36 2.20 0.74 6.83
N SER A 37 2.71 0.48 5.62
CA SER A 37 3.59 1.42 4.91
C SER A 37 2.81 2.61 4.36
N ALA A 38 3.52 3.65 3.92
CA ALA A 38 2.90 4.78 3.23
C ALA A 38 2.11 4.34 1.98
N VAL A 39 2.64 3.42 1.18
CA VAL A 39 1.92 2.93 -0.02
C VAL A 39 0.76 2.03 0.40
N GLY A 40 1.01 1.05 1.27
CA GLY A 40 0.00 0.07 1.71
C GLY A 40 -1.23 0.71 2.37
N SER A 41 -1.03 1.72 3.23
CA SER A 41 -2.15 2.43 3.87
C SER A 41 -3.07 3.12 2.87
N TYR A 42 -2.54 3.66 1.77
CA TYR A 42 -3.36 4.23 0.71
C TYR A 42 -3.97 3.15 -0.20
N VAL A 43 -3.34 1.99 -0.37
CA VAL A 43 -3.95 0.85 -1.06
C VAL A 43 -5.22 0.41 -0.33
N ILE A 44 -5.18 0.31 1.01
CA ILE A 44 -6.35 -0.02 1.83
C ILE A 44 -7.48 0.99 1.58
N GLN A 45 -7.21 2.29 1.74
CA GLN A 45 -8.24 3.33 1.59
C GLN A 45 -8.88 3.33 0.20
N PHE A 46 -8.09 3.13 -0.86
CA PHE A 46 -8.61 3.01 -2.21
C PHE A 46 -9.41 1.72 -2.42
N ALA A 47 -8.94 0.59 -1.90
CA ALA A 47 -9.65 -0.69 -2.02
C ALA A 47 -10.99 -0.68 -1.26
N GLN A 48 -11.03 -0.09 -0.05
CA GLN A 48 -12.25 0.18 0.70
C GLN A 48 -13.24 1.00 -0.14
N ARG A 49 -12.77 2.08 -0.77
CA ARG A 49 -13.61 2.95 -1.61
C ARG A 49 -14.11 2.25 -2.87
N SER A 50 -13.36 1.28 -3.38
CA SER A 50 -13.75 0.40 -4.48
C SER A 50 -14.63 -0.78 -4.05
N ASN A 51 -14.95 -0.91 -2.76
CA ASN A 51 -15.65 -2.05 -2.16
C ASN A 51 -14.97 -3.41 -2.45
N ILE A 52 -13.63 -3.43 -2.44
CA ILE A 52 -12.83 -4.64 -2.66
C ILE A 52 -12.58 -5.31 -1.31
N HIS A 53 -13.08 -6.54 -1.16
CA HIS A 53 -12.99 -7.33 0.06
C HIS A 53 -12.92 -8.84 -0.27
N PRO A 54 -12.34 -9.67 0.62
CA PRO A 54 -11.62 -9.28 1.84
C PRO A 54 -10.24 -8.69 1.55
N LEU A 55 -9.84 -7.69 2.34
CA LEU A 55 -8.47 -7.19 2.39
C LEU A 55 -7.65 -8.04 3.37
N ILE A 56 -6.61 -8.70 2.85
CA ILE A 56 -5.69 -9.51 3.65
C ILE A 56 -4.42 -8.68 3.85
N CYS A 57 -4.37 -7.94 4.95
CA CYS A 57 -3.35 -6.95 5.21
C CYS A 57 -2.17 -7.54 5.98
N VAL A 58 -0.99 -7.65 5.36
CA VAL A 58 0.20 -8.13 6.05
C VAL A 58 0.94 -6.96 6.69
N ALA A 59 0.99 -6.93 8.03
CA ALA A 59 1.62 -5.87 8.82
C ALA A 59 2.05 -6.37 10.20
N GLY A 60 3.14 -5.80 10.73
CA GLY A 60 3.72 -6.20 12.02
C GLY A 60 3.43 -5.19 13.12
N ARG A 61 4.48 -4.52 13.61
CA ARG A 61 4.44 -3.60 14.78
C ARG A 61 3.30 -2.58 14.71
N ALA A 62 2.98 -2.05 13.53
CA ALA A 62 1.93 -1.05 13.32
C ALA A 62 0.57 -1.63 12.91
N GLN A 63 0.24 -2.86 13.32
CA GLN A 63 -1.05 -3.47 13.00
C GLN A 63 -2.28 -2.66 13.50
N GLN A 64 -2.18 -1.92 14.61
CA GLN A 64 -3.31 -1.07 15.05
C GLN A 64 -3.61 0.06 14.07
N HIS A 65 -2.59 0.61 13.40
CA HIS A 65 -2.81 1.60 12.35
C HIS A 65 -3.60 1.00 11.18
N VAL A 66 -3.27 -0.24 10.79
CA VAL A 66 -3.97 -0.97 9.73
C VAL A 66 -5.40 -1.31 10.15
N LYS A 67 -5.60 -1.79 11.38
CA LYS A 67 -6.92 -2.12 11.93
C LYS A 67 -7.88 -0.92 11.95
N ALA A 68 -7.36 0.30 12.08
CA ALA A 68 -8.17 1.53 12.00
C ALA A 68 -8.60 1.90 10.56
N LEU A 69 -8.09 1.23 9.53
CA LEU A 69 -8.37 1.51 8.12
C LEU A 69 -9.20 0.44 7.41
N ILE A 70 -9.36 -0.74 8.02
CA ILE A 70 -10.04 -1.90 7.40
C ILE A 70 -11.44 -2.10 7.98
N SER A 71 -12.22 -2.96 7.32
CA SER A 71 -13.60 -3.32 7.67
C SER A 71 -13.69 -4.81 8.02
N PRO A 72 -13.45 -5.21 9.29
CA PRO A 72 -13.52 -6.62 9.71
C PRO A 72 -14.87 -7.29 9.42
N GLU A 73 -15.96 -6.52 9.45
CA GLU A 73 -17.31 -6.96 9.10
C GLU A 73 -17.45 -7.42 7.64
N LYS A 74 -16.56 -6.97 6.76
CA LYS A 74 -16.47 -7.40 5.35
C LYS A 74 -15.44 -8.53 5.14
N GLY A 75 -14.88 -9.06 6.22
CA GLY A 75 -13.89 -10.13 6.20
C GLY A 75 -12.44 -9.65 6.08
N ASP A 76 -12.18 -8.35 6.21
CA ASP A 76 -10.81 -7.83 6.20
C ASP A 76 -10.06 -8.29 7.46
N VAL A 77 -8.79 -8.64 7.29
CA VAL A 77 -7.96 -9.15 8.39
C VAL A 77 -6.53 -8.62 8.33
N VAL A 78 -5.84 -8.70 9.47
CA VAL A 78 -4.40 -8.45 9.55
C VAL A 78 -3.66 -9.75 9.82
N VAL A 79 -2.60 -10.00 9.07
CA VAL A 79 -1.67 -11.13 9.25
C VAL A 79 -0.31 -10.57 9.69
N ASP A 80 0.22 -11.04 10.83
CA ASP A 80 1.49 -10.53 11.38
C ASP A 80 2.70 -11.23 10.74
N TYR A 81 3.45 -10.49 9.92
CA TYR A 81 4.67 -11.04 9.30
C TYR A 81 5.78 -11.39 10.29
N ARG A 82 5.70 -10.91 11.53
CA ARG A 82 6.70 -11.17 12.57
C ARG A 82 6.60 -12.58 13.12
N GLU A 83 5.51 -13.29 12.83
CA GLU A 83 5.33 -14.71 13.16
C GLU A 83 6.08 -15.64 12.19
N GLY A 84 6.69 -15.09 11.15
CA GLY A 84 7.49 -15.83 10.17
C GLY A 84 6.73 -16.11 8.86
N ASN A 85 7.48 -16.50 7.84
CA ASN A 85 6.97 -16.65 6.48
C ASN A 85 5.86 -17.72 6.38
N ASP A 86 6.04 -18.87 7.03
CA ASP A 86 5.06 -19.96 7.00
C ASP A 86 3.75 -19.56 7.69
N ALA A 87 3.84 -18.82 8.79
CA ALA A 87 2.68 -18.25 9.48
C ALA A 87 1.94 -17.24 8.59
N VAL A 88 2.66 -16.42 7.82
CA VAL A 88 2.05 -15.49 6.86
C VAL A 88 1.32 -16.25 5.76
N VAL A 89 1.97 -17.23 5.13
CA VAL A 89 1.36 -18.04 4.06
C VAL A 89 0.11 -18.73 4.58
N LYS A 90 0.17 -19.33 5.76
CA LYS A 90 -0.98 -19.95 6.43
C LYS A 90 -2.08 -18.93 6.72
N GLY A 91 -1.73 -17.78 7.29
CA GLY A 91 -2.69 -16.72 7.63
C GLY A 91 -3.41 -16.16 6.40
N ILE A 92 -2.70 -16.00 5.27
CA ILE A 92 -3.32 -15.62 3.99
C ILE A 92 -4.30 -16.71 3.53
N ARG A 93 -3.91 -17.99 3.54
CA ARG A 93 -4.80 -19.11 3.16
C ARG A 93 -6.05 -19.18 4.04
N ASP A 94 -5.88 -19.07 5.35
CA ASP A 94 -6.98 -19.14 6.31
C ASP A 94 -7.98 -17.98 6.08
N ALA A 95 -7.47 -16.79 5.76
CA ALA A 95 -8.28 -15.61 5.48
C ALA A 95 -9.13 -15.73 4.19
N LEU A 96 -8.67 -16.50 3.21
CA LEU A 96 -9.40 -16.71 1.95
C LEU A 96 -10.69 -17.52 2.14
N LYS A 97 -10.78 -18.35 3.19
CA LYS A 97 -11.97 -19.19 3.46
C LYS A 97 -12.43 -20.01 2.24
N GLY A 98 -11.49 -20.48 1.43
CA GLY A 98 -11.76 -21.25 0.21
C GLY A 98 -11.90 -20.43 -1.08
N GLU A 99 -11.89 -19.10 -1.00
CA GLU A 99 -11.84 -18.22 -2.18
C GLU A 99 -10.48 -18.26 -2.87
N LYS A 100 -10.48 -17.95 -4.17
CA LYS A 100 -9.24 -17.83 -4.96
C LYS A 100 -8.55 -16.51 -4.71
N LEU A 101 -7.22 -16.53 -4.60
CA LEU A 101 -6.42 -15.31 -4.53
C LEU A 101 -5.90 -14.93 -5.91
N GLU A 102 -6.57 -13.99 -6.57
CA GLU A 102 -6.17 -13.53 -7.91
C GLU A 102 -5.34 -12.24 -7.89
N TYR A 103 -5.35 -11.47 -6.79
CA TYR A 103 -4.72 -10.14 -6.75
C TYR A 103 -3.86 -9.95 -5.50
N ALA A 104 -2.65 -9.43 -5.72
CA ALA A 104 -1.76 -9.03 -4.65
C ALA A 104 -1.05 -7.70 -4.95
N PHE A 105 -1.06 -6.82 -3.97
CA PHE A 105 -0.27 -5.60 -3.96
C PHE A 105 0.88 -5.76 -2.96
N ASP A 106 2.09 -5.88 -3.47
CA ASP A 106 3.29 -5.96 -2.65
C ASP A 106 3.96 -4.59 -2.53
N ALA A 107 3.67 -3.88 -1.43
CA ALA A 107 4.26 -2.59 -1.10
C ALA A 107 5.64 -2.72 -0.41
N VAL A 108 6.19 -3.93 -0.31
CA VAL A 108 7.52 -4.22 0.24
C VAL A 108 8.48 -4.66 -0.86
N SER A 109 8.10 -5.68 -1.66
CA SER A 109 8.86 -6.22 -2.80
C SER A 109 10.25 -6.76 -2.47
N GLU A 110 10.47 -7.09 -1.20
CA GLU A 110 11.70 -7.68 -0.67
C GLU A 110 11.42 -8.52 0.59
N LYS A 111 12.46 -9.11 1.20
CA LYS A 111 12.37 -9.82 2.49
C LYS A 111 11.33 -10.95 2.50
N GLY A 112 11.21 -11.69 1.41
CA GLY A 112 10.29 -12.83 1.31
C GLY A 112 8.83 -12.47 0.96
N SER A 113 8.49 -11.17 0.83
CA SER A 113 7.10 -10.73 0.58
C SER A 113 6.47 -11.38 -0.65
N TYR A 114 7.04 -11.18 -1.83
CA TYR A 114 6.51 -11.77 -3.06
C TYR A 114 6.60 -13.30 -3.07
N GLN A 115 7.60 -13.91 -2.42
CA GLN A 115 7.68 -15.36 -2.27
C GLN A 115 6.51 -15.91 -1.45
N ASN A 116 6.19 -15.28 -0.32
CA ASN A 116 5.04 -15.66 0.53
C ASN A 116 3.73 -15.51 -0.24
N ILE A 117 3.57 -14.41 -0.99
CA ILE A 117 2.39 -14.18 -1.84
C ILE A 117 2.26 -15.29 -2.89
N CYS A 118 3.33 -15.59 -3.62
CA CYS A 118 3.30 -16.56 -4.73
C CYS A 118 3.02 -18.00 -4.30
N GLN A 119 3.18 -18.33 -3.02
CA GLN A 119 2.74 -19.63 -2.51
C GLN A 119 1.22 -19.77 -2.47
N VAL A 120 0.48 -18.67 -2.36
CA VAL A 120 -0.99 -18.67 -2.20
C VAL A 120 -1.73 -18.12 -3.42
N LEU A 121 -1.08 -17.23 -4.18
CA LEU A 121 -1.63 -16.62 -5.39
C LEU A 121 -1.96 -17.69 -6.45
N GLU A 122 -3.09 -17.53 -7.12
CA GLU A 122 -3.47 -18.41 -8.23
C GLU A 122 -2.42 -18.39 -9.35
N PRO A 123 -2.25 -19.50 -10.10
CA PRO A 123 -1.23 -19.63 -11.15
C PRO A 123 -1.29 -18.55 -12.24
N ASP A 124 -2.47 -17.99 -12.52
CA ASP A 124 -2.72 -16.92 -13.50
C ASP A 124 -3.06 -15.56 -12.84
N GLY A 125 -2.85 -15.47 -11.52
CA GLY A 125 -3.08 -14.28 -10.72
C GLY A 125 -2.19 -13.10 -11.09
N ARG A 126 -2.46 -11.95 -10.49
CA ARG A 126 -1.79 -10.67 -10.72
C ARG A 126 -1.10 -10.20 -9.46
N ILE A 127 0.17 -9.85 -9.61
CA ILE A 127 0.94 -9.21 -8.54
C ILE A 127 1.53 -7.89 -9.06
N THR A 128 1.43 -6.85 -8.23
CA THR A 128 2.14 -5.59 -8.48
C THR A 128 3.17 -5.31 -7.39
N LEU A 129 4.36 -4.90 -7.80
CA LEU A 129 5.54 -4.68 -6.95
C LEU A 129 6.00 -3.24 -7.08
N VAL A 130 6.66 -2.70 -6.07
CA VAL A 130 7.03 -1.27 -6.01
C VAL A 130 8.53 -0.99 -6.09
N LEU A 131 9.40 -2.01 -6.00
CA LEU A 131 10.85 -1.83 -6.05
C LEU A 131 11.44 -2.06 -7.46
N PRO A 132 11.99 -1.03 -8.11
CA PRO A 132 12.64 -1.20 -9.42
C PRO A 132 13.99 -1.94 -9.30
N GLY A 133 14.47 -2.49 -10.41
CA GLY A 133 15.82 -3.07 -10.53
C GLY A 133 16.02 -4.46 -9.90
N LYS A 134 14.96 -5.08 -9.38
CA LYS A 134 14.99 -6.45 -8.84
C LYS A 134 14.65 -7.47 -9.93
N LYS A 135 15.28 -8.64 -9.86
CA LYS A 135 14.87 -9.84 -10.61
C LYS A 135 14.00 -10.69 -9.70
N TYR A 136 12.74 -10.86 -10.06
CA TYR A 136 11.75 -11.60 -9.27
C TYR A 136 11.64 -13.04 -9.79
N LYS A 137 12.72 -13.81 -9.62
CA LYS A 137 12.88 -15.13 -10.25
C LYS A 137 11.88 -16.18 -9.75
N GLU A 138 11.38 -16.01 -8.53
CA GLU A 138 10.48 -16.94 -7.86
C GLU A 138 9.00 -16.63 -8.14
N ILE A 139 8.70 -15.64 -8.97
CA ILE A 139 7.34 -15.42 -9.47
C ILE A 139 7.07 -16.45 -10.58
N PRO A 140 6.05 -17.32 -10.43
CA PRO A 140 5.71 -18.32 -11.45
C PRO A 140 5.41 -17.68 -12.81
N ALA A 141 5.76 -18.36 -13.90
CA ALA A 141 5.62 -17.82 -15.26
C ALA A 141 4.17 -17.48 -15.66
N GLY A 142 3.18 -18.14 -15.07
CA GLY A 142 1.76 -17.84 -15.31
C GLY A 142 1.27 -16.56 -14.63
N VAL A 143 1.96 -16.11 -13.58
CA VAL A 143 1.56 -14.94 -12.80
C VAL A 143 1.84 -13.67 -13.60
N LYS A 144 0.82 -12.83 -13.73
CA LYS A 144 0.89 -11.53 -14.38
C LYS A 144 1.53 -10.52 -13.44
N GLN A 145 2.85 -10.40 -13.58
CA GLN A 145 3.64 -9.45 -12.81
C GLN A 145 3.60 -8.05 -13.42
N SER A 146 3.50 -7.03 -12.56
CA SER A 146 3.71 -5.63 -12.95
C SER A 146 4.63 -4.91 -11.96
N LEU A 147 5.37 -3.92 -12.47
CA LEU A 147 6.12 -2.97 -11.66
C LEU A 147 5.35 -1.64 -11.59
N THR A 148 5.02 -1.22 -10.38
CA THR A 148 4.35 0.04 -10.09
C THR A 148 5.36 1.08 -9.63
N THR A 149 5.66 2.03 -10.52
CA THR A 149 6.45 3.22 -10.20
C THR A 149 5.59 4.46 -10.36
N VAL A 150 5.66 5.37 -9.38
CA VAL A 150 4.95 6.67 -9.50
C VAL A 150 5.50 7.48 -10.68
N GLY A 151 6.77 7.25 -11.07
CA GLY A 151 7.40 7.86 -12.26
C GLY A 151 6.56 7.74 -13.55
N SER A 152 5.78 6.65 -13.68
CA SER A 152 4.87 6.42 -14.82
C SER A 152 3.91 7.59 -15.04
N VAL A 153 3.48 8.28 -13.97
CA VAL A 153 2.53 9.40 -14.09
C VAL A 153 3.12 10.67 -14.66
N HIS A 154 4.45 10.73 -14.80
CA HIS A 154 5.16 11.81 -15.48
C HIS A 154 5.44 11.50 -16.96
N VAL A 155 5.17 10.27 -17.42
CA VAL A 155 5.46 9.81 -18.78
C VAL A 155 4.22 9.29 -19.50
N ASP A 156 3.74 8.09 -19.18
CA ASP A 156 2.68 7.36 -19.90
C ASP A 156 1.31 7.47 -19.22
N LEU A 157 1.25 7.81 -17.94
CA LEU A 157 0.02 7.86 -17.14
C LEU A 157 -0.36 9.29 -16.71
N LYS A 158 -0.08 10.29 -17.55
CA LYS A 158 -0.34 11.72 -17.23
C LYS A 158 -1.82 12.02 -17.00
N ASP A 159 -2.69 11.58 -17.91
CA ASP A 159 -4.14 11.80 -17.79
C ASP A 159 -4.74 11.02 -16.62
N PHE A 160 -4.24 9.80 -16.40
CA PHE A 160 -4.59 9.01 -15.23
C PHE A 160 -4.26 9.77 -13.93
N ALA A 161 -3.06 10.36 -13.82
CA ALA A 161 -2.70 11.19 -12.68
C ALA A 161 -3.56 12.44 -12.58
N TYR A 162 -3.83 13.12 -13.69
CA TYR A 162 -4.65 14.33 -13.70
C TYR A 162 -6.03 14.09 -13.07
N VAL A 163 -6.67 12.96 -13.41
CA VAL A 163 -7.95 12.54 -12.85
C VAL A 163 -7.79 12.12 -11.38
N TYR A 164 -6.84 11.24 -11.07
CA TYR A 164 -6.68 10.72 -9.71
C TYR A 164 -6.23 11.77 -8.70
N PHE A 165 -5.43 12.76 -9.08
CA PHE A 165 -5.07 13.85 -8.16
C PHE A 165 -6.30 14.68 -7.77
N ARG A 166 -7.21 14.98 -8.72
CA ARG A 166 -8.49 15.63 -8.40
C ARG A 166 -9.36 14.78 -7.50
N TYR A 167 -9.43 13.48 -7.77
CA TYR A 167 -10.20 12.56 -6.94
C TYR A 167 -9.62 12.42 -5.53
N ILE A 168 -8.28 12.41 -5.39
CA ILE A 168 -7.59 12.45 -4.09
C ILE A 168 -7.89 13.76 -3.37
N SER A 169 -7.83 14.92 -4.05
CA SER A 169 -8.18 16.22 -3.46
C SER A 169 -9.62 16.22 -2.93
N LYS A 170 -10.57 15.74 -3.73
CA LYS A 170 -11.95 15.54 -3.29
C LYS A 170 -12.03 14.62 -2.06
N GLY A 171 -11.27 13.53 -2.04
CA GLY A 171 -11.27 12.61 -0.91
C GLY A 171 -10.67 13.16 0.38
N LEU A 172 -9.67 14.03 0.27
CA LEU A 172 -9.12 14.77 1.40
C LEU A 172 -10.14 15.78 1.94
N GLU A 173 -10.83 16.49 1.06
CA GLU A 173 -11.89 17.46 1.41
C GLU A 173 -13.08 16.76 2.08
N GLU A 174 -13.52 15.62 1.55
CA GLU A 174 -14.63 14.81 2.11
C GLU A 174 -14.21 13.96 3.32
N GLY A 175 -12.90 13.86 3.61
CA GLY A 175 -12.36 13.14 4.76
C GLY A 175 -12.32 11.60 4.66
N TRP A 176 -12.71 11.01 3.53
CA TRP A 176 -12.58 9.56 3.31
C TRP A 176 -11.15 9.16 2.93
N PHE A 177 -10.37 10.08 2.35
CA PHE A 177 -8.95 9.89 2.11
C PHE A 177 -8.16 10.65 3.17
N LYS A 178 -7.38 9.94 3.97
CA LYS A 178 -6.62 10.49 5.10
C LYS A 178 -5.14 10.28 4.87
N ALA A 179 -4.36 11.34 5.14
CA ALA A 179 -2.92 11.24 5.17
C ALA A 179 -2.47 10.21 6.23
N GLN A 180 -1.38 9.50 5.95
CA GLN A 180 -0.70 8.72 6.97
C GLN A 180 -0.25 9.65 8.12
N PRO A 181 -0.26 9.19 9.39
CA PRO A 181 0.29 9.97 10.49
C PRO A 181 1.66 10.58 10.17
N GLN A 182 1.85 11.84 10.54
CA GLN A 182 3.11 12.55 10.32
C GLN A 182 3.80 12.89 11.64
N GLU A 183 5.13 12.87 11.61
CA GLU A 183 5.99 13.40 12.66
C GLU A 183 6.82 14.52 12.05
N VAL A 184 6.69 15.74 12.59
CA VAL A 184 7.52 16.86 12.18
C VAL A 184 8.88 16.70 12.86
N VAL A 185 9.94 16.56 12.07
CA VAL A 185 11.31 16.50 12.58
C VAL A 185 11.78 17.91 12.90
N GLU A 186 12.32 18.09 14.10
CA GLU A 186 12.85 19.37 14.59
C GLU A 186 14.05 19.88 13.76
N GLY A 187 14.24 21.20 13.72
CA GLY A 187 15.39 21.86 13.06
C GLY A 187 15.23 22.08 11.55
N GLY A 188 14.03 21.89 11.00
CA GLY A 188 13.77 22.10 9.58
C GLY A 188 14.68 21.25 8.69
N LEU A 189 15.42 21.87 7.77
CA LEU A 189 16.34 21.16 6.88
C LEU A 189 17.57 20.58 7.60
N GLU A 190 18.00 21.13 8.74
CA GLU A 190 19.10 20.57 9.53
C GLU A 190 18.71 19.20 10.13
N GLY A 191 17.41 18.96 10.34
CA GLY A 191 16.88 17.68 10.83
C GLY A 191 16.94 16.53 9.81
N VAL A 192 17.22 16.80 8.53
CA VAL A 192 17.14 15.80 7.45
C VAL A 192 18.07 14.61 7.70
N GLN A 193 19.31 14.85 8.13
CA GLN A 193 20.24 13.77 8.42
C GLN A 193 19.70 12.81 9.49
N LYS A 194 19.25 13.35 10.63
CA LYS A 194 18.67 12.58 11.74
C LYS A 194 17.47 11.75 11.29
N GLY A 195 16.60 12.31 10.45
CA GLY A 195 15.45 11.56 9.94
C GLY A 195 15.85 10.45 8.95
N LEU A 196 16.86 10.67 8.11
CA LEU A 196 17.39 9.64 7.21
C LEU A 196 18.09 8.50 7.97
N GLU A 197 18.84 8.81 9.03
CA GLU A 197 19.45 7.82 9.92
C GLU A 197 18.38 6.94 10.59
N ARG A 198 17.34 7.55 11.16
CA ARG A 198 16.20 6.81 11.76
C ARG A 198 15.48 5.90 10.75
N LEU A 199 15.34 6.34 9.50
CA LEU A 199 14.78 5.53 8.41
C LEU A 199 15.67 4.34 8.07
N LYS A 200 16.98 4.58 7.97
CA LYS A 200 17.98 3.53 7.73
C LYS A 200 17.99 2.49 8.84
N ASP A 201 17.85 2.91 10.10
CA ASP A 201 17.82 2.05 11.27
C ASP A 201 16.50 1.28 11.44
N GLY A 202 15.48 1.56 10.62
CA GLY A 202 14.20 0.86 10.67
C GLY A 202 13.39 1.13 11.95
N THR A 203 13.68 2.23 12.65
CA THR A 203 13.00 2.60 13.90
C THR A 203 11.63 3.25 13.65
N VAL A 204 11.38 3.70 12.42
CA VAL A 204 10.15 4.37 11.98
C VAL A 204 9.05 3.35 11.72
N SER A 205 7.86 3.61 12.24
CA SER A 205 6.72 2.69 12.08
C SER A 205 5.42 3.47 11.89
N ALA A 206 4.80 3.34 10.71
CA ALA A 206 3.52 3.95 10.33
C ALA A 206 3.43 5.48 10.48
N VAL A 207 4.57 6.17 10.45
CA VAL A 207 4.63 7.63 10.41
C VAL A 207 5.45 8.11 9.22
N LYS A 208 5.11 9.28 8.70
CA LYS A 208 5.89 10.00 7.70
C LYS A 208 6.65 11.13 8.37
N TYR A 209 7.98 11.14 8.25
CA TYR A 209 8.76 12.32 8.63
C TYR A 209 8.53 13.45 7.66
N VAL A 210 8.22 14.62 8.22
CA VAL A 210 8.00 15.87 7.51
C VAL A 210 8.94 16.92 8.09
N TYR A 211 9.47 17.79 7.24
CA TYR A 211 10.37 18.86 7.64
C TYR A 211 9.71 20.18 7.28
N ARG A 212 9.54 21.07 8.26
CA ARG A 212 9.06 22.42 8.01
C ARG A 212 10.26 23.29 7.67
N ILE A 213 10.35 23.74 6.42
CA ILE A 213 11.49 24.54 5.94
C ILE A 213 11.66 25.82 6.77
N ALA A 214 10.54 26.44 7.19
CA ALA A 214 10.55 27.64 8.04
C ALA A 214 11.16 27.41 9.45
N ASP A 215 11.28 26.16 9.90
CA ASP A 215 11.90 25.83 11.19
C ASP A 215 13.43 25.69 11.07
N THR A 216 14.00 25.89 9.88
CA THR A 216 15.45 25.80 9.67
C THR A 216 16.15 27.03 10.25
N PRO A 217 17.13 26.87 11.16
CA PRO A 217 17.90 28.00 11.67
C PRO A 217 18.46 28.88 10.54
N GLY A 218 18.31 30.19 10.68
CA GLY A 218 18.76 31.18 9.68
C GLY A 218 17.83 31.39 8.48
N ILE A 219 16.75 30.61 8.31
CA ILE A 219 15.70 30.90 7.33
C ILE A 219 14.66 31.84 7.95
N GLY A 220 14.63 33.09 7.50
CA GLY A 220 13.67 34.11 7.96
C GLY A 220 14.29 35.33 8.66
N SER A 221 15.61 35.36 8.86
CA SER A 221 16.34 36.57 9.26
C SER A 221 16.68 37.42 8.03
N THR A 222 15.67 38.02 7.41
CA THR A 222 15.84 39.23 6.60
C THR A 222 15.50 40.42 7.48
N THR A 223 16.52 40.97 8.13
CA THR A 223 16.62 42.38 8.54
C THR A 223 17.70 43.02 7.71
#